data_AF-A0A3B5AII2-F1
#
_entry.id   AF-A0A3B5AII2-F1
#
_cell.length_a   1.000
_cell.length_b   1.000
_cell.length_c   1.000
_cell.angle_alpha   90.00
_cell.angle_beta   90.00
_cell.angle_gamma   90.00
#
_symmetry.space_group_name_H-M   'P 1'
#
loop_
_entity.id
_entity.type
_entity.pdbx_description
1 polymer ?
#
loop_
_entity_poly.entity_id
_entity_poly.type
_entity_poly.pdbx_seq_one_letter_code
_entity_poly.pdbx_strand_id
1 'polypeptide(L)'
;MALRTVCVAALRNGTDLGVNNARTFVTTAFLCKQTPPLGPMPNEDINTKRLRSLERYRSYNRYFRQAGEAKNKPVWWKTYRGYVEQADPEHGAERVDVGLPYCRPRSTKEVKERNQLLKDNKKNAELERTSRLRTFKISLDQVQKTWENTGGPLHIKRLADHYGVFRDLFPMAYFVPQVILSIHYSRDNSGQLYFGNQLTPTEAASAPQISFDAEEGSLWTLLLTCPDEHLLDNEAEYVHWLVGNIPGGAVQAGEELCHYLPPFPARGTGYHRYIYVLFKQDGHVNFQEDLRPSPCHSLADRTFKTVDFYRKHQDSMTPVGLAFFQSQWDESVTDTFHNTLNMKEPVFEFIRPPVYHPPQVKYPHRQPLRYLDRYRDGKEHTYGIY
;
A
#
# COMPACT_ATOMS: atom_id res chain seq x y z
N MET A 1 -19.33 -55.04 -13.34
CA MET A 1 -18.98 -56.46 -13.11
C MET A 1 -17.67 -56.76 -13.81
N ALA A 2 -16.61 -57.03 -13.05
CA ALA A 2 -15.51 -57.96 -13.36
C ALA A 2 -14.34 -57.66 -12.39
N LEU A 3 -14.37 -58.36 -11.26
CA LEU A 3 -13.21 -58.64 -10.42
C LEU A 3 -12.10 -59.31 -11.23
N ARG A 4 -10.83 -59.06 -10.89
CA ARG A 4 -9.75 -60.05 -10.81
C ARG A 4 -8.49 -59.41 -10.21
N THR A 5 -8.32 -59.51 -8.89
CA THR A 5 -7.51 -60.52 -8.18
C THR A 5 -6.00 -60.39 -8.43
N VAL A 6 -5.34 -59.83 -7.42
CA VAL A 6 -3.89 -59.87 -7.19
C VAL A 6 -3.52 -61.26 -6.68
N CYS A 7 -2.69 -61.99 -7.42
CA CYS A 7 -2.02 -63.20 -6.93
C CYS A 7 -0.61 -62.83 -6.46
N VAL A 8 -0.43 -62.79 -5.14
CA VAL A 8 0.88 -62.80 -4.48
C VAL A 8 1.39 -64.25 -4.51
N ALA A 9 2.45 -64.51 -5.26
CA ALA A 9 3.21 -65.75 -5.16
C ALA A 9 4.49 -65.46 -4.37
N ALA A 10 4.47 -65.79 -3.08
CA ALA A 10 5.67 -65.92 -2.28
C ALA A 10 6.28 -67.30 -2.53
N LEU A 11 7.44 -67.36 -3.17
CA LEU A 11 8.29 -68.55 -3.20
C LEU A 11 9.60 -68.21 -2.48
N ARG A 12 9.69 -68.70 -1.24
CA ARG A 12 10.98 -69.00 -0.59
C ARG A 12 11.58 -70.22 -1.26
N ASN A 13 12.88 -70.16 -1.54
CA ASN A 13 13.87 -71.24 -1.65
C ASN A 13 15.19 -70.52 -1.97
N GLY A 14 16.35 -70.79 -1.42
CA GLY A 14 16.87 -71.72 -0.42
C GLY A 14 18.32 -71.27 -0.21
N THR A 15 18.87 -71.51 0.97
CA THR A 15 20.26 -71.20 1.30
C THR A 15 21.19 -72.14 0.53
N ASP A 16 22.10 -71.58 -0.27
CA ASP A 16 23.35 -72.27 -0.61
C ASP A 16 24.51 -71.27 -0.63
N LEU A 17 25.50 -71.59 0.22
CA LEU A 17 26.79 -70.95 0.33
C LEU A 17 27.60 -71.24 -0.94
N GLY A 18 27.78 -70.22 -1.77
CA GLY A 18 28.69 -70.24 -2.90
C GLY A 18 29.42 -68.92 -3.02
N VAL A 19 30.63 -68.85 -2.47
CA VAL A 19 31.54 -67.71 -2.68
C VAL A 19 31.99 -67.73 -4.12
N ASN A 20 31.33 -66.95 -4.98
CA ASN A 20 31.82 -66.64 -6.32
C ASN A 20 32.15 -65.15 -6.39
N ASN A 21 33.45 -64.86 -6.31
CA ASN A 21 34.05 -63.58 -6.65
C ASN A 21 33.94 -63.34 -8.15
N ALA A 22 32.77 -62.94 -8.62
CA ALA A 22 32.60 -62.32 -9.92
C ALA A 22 32.16 -60.88 -9.70
N ARG A 23 33.06 -59.92 -9.95
CA ARG A 23 32.70 -58.51 -10.10
C ARG A 23 31.84 -58.38 -11.34
N THR A 24 30.53 -58.62 -11.21
CA THR A 24 29.55 -58.17 -12.19
C THR A 24 29.53 -56.65 -12.12
N PHE A 25 30.10 -56.00 -13.14
CA PHE A 25 29.80 -54.60 -13.42
C PHE A 25 28.31 -54.51 -13.74
N VAL A 26 27.49 -54.32 -12.69
CA VAL A 26 26.10 -53.96 -12.85
C VAL A 26 26.11 -52.52 -13.36
N THR A 27 26.00 -52.36 -14.67
CA THR A 27 25.57 -51.10 -15.27
C THR A 27 24.10 -50.95 -14.89
N THR A 28 23.84 -50.38 -13.71
CA THR A 28 22.53 -49.85 -13.38
C THR A 28 22.27 -48.67 -14.30
N ALA A 29 21.64 -48.94 -15.45
CA ALA A 29 20.98 -47.89 -16.20
C ALA A 29 19.93 -47.27 -15.28
N PHE A 30 20.29 -46.14 -14.67
CA PHE A 30 19.32 -45.27 -14.01
C PHE A 30 18.30 -44.86 -15.07
N LEU A 31 17.16 -45.56 -15.09
CA LEU A 31 15.95 -45.07 -15.74
C LEU A 31 15.59 -43.76 -15.03
N CYS A 32 16.06 -42.63 -15.56
CA CYS A 32 15.60 -41.32 -15.17
C CYS A 32 14.07 -41.31 -15.31
N LYS A 33 13.35 -41.33 -14.18
CA LYS A 33 11.91 -41.13 -14.16
C LYS A 33 11.64 -39.69 -14.62
N GLN A 34 11.40 -39.51 -15.91
CA GLN A 34 11.00 -38.23 -16.47
C GLN A 34 9.49 -38.08 -16.35
N THR A 35 9.05 -36.97 -15.76
CA THR A 35 7.65 -36.57 -15.73
C THR A 35 7.39 -35.57 -16.85
N PRO A 36 6.30 -35.72 -17.63
CA PRO A 36 5.94 -34.72 -18.64
C PRO A 36 5.63 -33.37 -17.98
N PRO A 37 5.86 -32.24 -18.70
CA PRO A 37 5.51 -30.92 -18.18
C PRO A 37 3.98 -30.80 -18.03
N LEU A 38 3.54 -30.02 -17.03
CA LEU A 38 2.12 -29.82 -16.73
C LEU A 38 1.43 -28.79 -17.64
N GLY A 39 2.22 -28.04 -18.41
CA GLY A 39 1.76 -27.04 -19.36
C GLY A 39 2.83 -26.73 -20.39
N PRO A 40 2.59 -25.77 -21.30
CA PRO A 40 3.55 -25.43 -22.34
C PRO A 40 4.86 -24.94 -21.74
N MET A 41 5.98 -25.39 -22.30
CA MET A 41 7.31 -24.91 -21.90
C MET A 41 7.65 -23.58 -22.55
N PRO A 42 8.52 -22.76 -21.92
CA PRO A 42 9.04 -21.57 -22.57
C PRO A 42 9.70 -21.92 -23.90
N ASN A 43 9.47 -21.07 -24.91
CA ASN A 43 10.14 -21.13 -26.21
C ASN A 43 9.82 -22.37 -27.07
N GLU A 44 8.76 -23.12 -26.78
CA GLU A 44 8.30 -24.23 -27.66
C GLU A 44 7.90 -23.74 -29.06
N ASP A 45 7.39 -22.51 -29.16
CA ASP A 45 6.98 -21.88 -30.42
C ASP A 45 8.17 -21.55 -31.35
N ILE A 46 9.41 -21.62 -30.85
CA ILE A 46 10.60 -21.26 -31.63
C ILE A 46 10.93 -22.41 -32.60
N ASN A 47 10.79 -22.14 -33.91
CA ASN A 47 11.16 -23.11 -34.94
C ASN A 47 12.68 -23.29 -35.03
N THR A 48 13.18 -24.34 -34.39
CA THR A 48 14.62 -24.70 -34.34
C THR A 48 15.21 -25.13 -35.69
N LYS A 49 14.38 -25.51 -36.68
CA LYS A 49 14.86 -25.90 -38.01
C LYS A 49 15.37 -24.71 -38.83
N ARG A 50 14.90 -23.49 -38.52
CA ARG A 50 15.20 -22.25 -39.26
C ARG A 50 15.87 -21.19 -38.37
N LEU A 51 16.78 -21.59 -37.49
CA LEU A 51 17.45 -20.68 -36.54
C LEU A 51 18.18 -19.49 -37.18
N ARG A 52 18.75 -19.67 -38.38
CA ARG A 52 19.53 -18.62 -39.06
C ARG A 52 18.64 -17.52 -39.67
N SER A 53 17.39 -17.82 -40.00
CA SER A 53 16.45 -16.85 -40.58
C SER A 53 15.58 -16.15 -39.54
N LEU A 54 15.68 -16.52 -38.25
CA LEU A 54 14.92 -15.88 -37.19
C LEU A 54 15.45 -14.49 -36.87
N GLU A 55 14.54 -13.56 -36.64
CA GLU A 55 14.89 -12.23 -36.16
C GLU A 55 15.49 -12.35 -34.75
N ARG A 56 16.70 -11.82 -34.58
CA ARG A 56 17.39 -11.79 -33.30
C ARG A 56 17.05 -10.51 -32.54
N TYR A 57 17.16 -10.55 -31.22
CA TYR A 57 16.92 -9.38 -30.39
C TYR A 57 17.81 -8.18 -30.75
N ARG A 58 19.10 -8.41 -31.02
CA ARG A 58 20.12 -7.40 -31.42
C ARG A 58 20.35 -6.26 -30.42
N SER A 59 19.51 -6.10 -29.40
CA SER A 59 19.67 -5.16 -28.30
C SER A 59 19.17 -5.76 -26.99
N TYR A 60 19.82 -5.39 -25.90
CA TYR A 60 19.42 -5.81 -24.56
C TYR A 60 18.02 -5.29 -24.20
N ASN A 61 17.70 -4.04 -24.54
CA ASN A 61 16.39 -3.42 -24.21
C ASN A 61 15.22 -4.16 -24.86
N ARG A 62 15.38 -4.66 -26.09
CA ARG A 62 14.33 -5.44 -26.76
C ARG A 62 14.07 -6.75 -26.04
N TYR A 63 15.15 -7.45 -25.65
CA TYR A 63 15.04 -8.65 -24.83
C TYR A 63 14.41 -8.35 -23.47
N PHE A 64 14.87 -7.31 -22.79
CA PHE A 64 14.42 -6.92 -21.46
C PHE A 64 12.92 -6.62 -21.43
N ARG A 65 12.40 -5.91 -22.45
CA ARG A 65 10.96 -5.67 -22.60
C ARG A 65 10.17 -6.97 -22.73
N GLN A 66 10.60 -7.88 -23.61
CA GLN A 66 9.93 -9.16 -23.79
C GLN A 66 10.03 -10.07 -22.55
N ALA A 67 11.16 -10.04 -21.85
CA ALA A 67 11.34 -10.74 -20.58
C ALA A 67 10.42 -10.19 -19.48
N GLY A 68 10.23 -8.86 -19.41
CA GLY A 68 9.28 -8.22 -18.50
C GLY A 68 7.83 -8.61 -18.79
N GLU A 69 7.44 -8.66 -20.06
CA GLU A 69 6.12 -9.14 -20.48
C GLU A 69 5.92 -10.62 -20.13
N ALA A 70 6.93 -11.46 -20.34
CA ALA A 70 6.88 -12.89 -19.97
C ALA A 70 6.78 -13.10 -18.46
N LYS A 71 7.46 -12.27 -17.65
CA LYS A 71 7.40 -12.32 -16.18
C LYS A 71 5.99 -12.06 -15.63
N ASN A 72 5.20 -11.23 -16.31
CA ASN A 72 3.86 -10.86 -15.86
C ASN A 72 2.78 -11.90 -16.23
N LYS A 73 3.11 -12.87 -17.10
CA LYS A 73 2.16 -13.91 -17.51
C LYS A 73 1.98 -14.95 -16.39
N PRO A 74 0.74 -15.46 -16.19
CA PRO A 74 0.52 -16.56 -15.27
C PRO A 74 1.23 -17.82 -15.79
N VAL A 75 1.85 -18.57 -14.88
CA VAL A 75 2.56 -19.80 -15.23
C VAL A 75 2.27 -20.92 -14.22
N TRP A 76 2.37 -22.16 -14.68
CA TRP A 76 2.03 -23.36 -13.90
C TRP A 76 3.11 -23.79 -12.91
N TRP A 77 4.37 -23.35 -13.08
CA TRP A 77 5.44 -23.61 -12.11
C TRP A 77 5.47 -22.57 -10.99
N LYS A 78 6.20 -22.86 -9.92
CA LYS A 78 6.35 -21.95 -8.78
C LYS A 78 7.05 -20.67 -9.21
N THR A 79 6.44 -19.52 -8.89
CA THR A 79 7.00 -18.20 -9.19
C THR A 79 7.20 -17.40 -7.91
N TYR A 80 8.13 -16.45 -7.93
CA TYR A 80 8.29 -15.48 -6.84
C TYR A 80 6.97 -14.75 -6.53
N ARG A 81 6.27 -14.32 -7.59
CA ARG A 81 4.98 -13.66 -7.50
C ARG A 81 3.96 -14.52 -6.77
N GLY A 82 3.85 -15.81 -7.10
CA GLY A 82 2.95 -16.72 -6.42
C GLY A 82 3.22 -16.87 -4.91
N TYR A 83 4.48 -16.79 -4.46
CA TYR A 83 4.79 -16.81 -3.02
C TYR A 83 4.37 -15.52 -2.31
N VAL A 84 4.56 -14.36 -2.96
CA VAL A 84 4.14 -13.07 -2.42
C VAL A 84 2.62 -12.99 -2.36
N GLU A 85 1.94 -13.34 -3.46
CA GLU A 85 0.48 -13.34 -3.55
C GLU A 85 -0.18 -14.33 -2.58
N GLN A 86 0.44 -15.48 -2.29
CA GLN A 86 -0.06 -16.42 -1.27
C GLN A 86 0.11 -15.90 0.17
N ALA A 87 1.09 -15.02 0.40
CA ALA A 87 1.31 -14.41 1.70
C ALA A 87 0.34 -13.26 1.97
N ASP A 88 -0.17 -12.63 0.91
CA ASP A 88 -1.12 -11.52 0.98
C ASP A 88 -2.55 -12.05 1.26
N PRO A 89 -3.14 -11.80 2.45
CA PRO A 89 -4.45 -12.35 2.82
C PRO A 89 -5.61 -11.79 1.97
N GLU A 90 -5.42 -10.64 1.32
CA GLU A 90 -6.41 -9.96 0.48
C GLU A 90 -6.24 -10.27 -1.01
N HIS A 91 -5.28 -11.13 -1.39
CA HIS A 91 -5.02 -11.40 -2.78
C HIS A 91 -6.19 -12.15 -3.44
N GLY A 92 -6.78 -11.57 -4.49
CA GLY A 92 -7.91 -12.15 -5.22
C GLY A 92 -9.29 -11.70 -4.75
N ALA A 93 -9.36 -10.85 -3.71
CA ALA A 93 -10.58 -10.17 -3.32
C ALA A 93 -11.07 -9.19 -4.40
N GLU A 94 -12.31 -9.35 -4.85
CA GLU A 94 -12.97 -8.34 -5.68
C GLU A 94 -13.29 -7.12 -4.82
N ARG A 95 -12.72 -5.97 -5.19
CA ARG A 95 -12.97 -4.71 -4.48
C ARG A 95 -14.16 -3.98 -5.10
N VAL A 96 -15.03 -3.44 -4.26
CA VAL A 96 -16.23 -2.70 -4.68
C VAL A 96 -15.90 -1.21 -4.83
N ASP A 97 -16.39 -0.58 -5.88
CA ASP A 97 -16.33 0.89 -6.03
C ASP A 97 -17.49 1.53 -5.28
N VAL A 98 -17.18 2.27 -4.20
CA VAL A 98 -18.16 2.99 -3.37
C VAL A 98 -18.22 4.49 -3.71
N GLY A 99 -17.47 4.93 -4.71
CA GLY A 99 -17.41 6.33 -5.11
C GLY A 99 -18.54 6.78 -6.03
N LEU A 100 -18.56 8.07 -6.34
CA LEU A 100 -19.43 8.60 -7.38
C LEU A 100 -19.11 7.98 -8.75
N PRO A 101 -20.14 7.77 -9.61
CA PRO A 101 -19.93 7.27 -10.96
C PRO A 101 -19.05 8.24 -11.75
N TYR A 102 -18.04 7.70 -12.43
CA TYR A 102 -17.18 8.50 -13.29
C TYR A 102 -17.83 8.72 -14.67
N CYS A 103 -18.33 9.92 -14.91
CA CYS A 103 -18.88 10.32 -16.20
C CYS A 103 -17.74 10.60 -17.20
N ARG A 104 -17.41 9.61 -18.04
CA ARG A 104 -16.43 9.81 -19.13
C ARG A 104 -16.97 10.81 -20.16
N PRO A 105 -16.27 11.92 -20.43
CA PRO A 105 -16.59 12.79 -21.55
C PRO A 105 -16.49 12.03 -22.89
N ARG A 106 -17.20 12.52 -23.92
CA ARG A 106 -17.21 11.88 -25.24
C ARG A 106 -15.80 11.92 -25.87
N SER A 107 -15.12 10.78 -25.80
CA SER A 107 -13.73 10.58 -26.25
C SER A 107 -13.42 11.17 -27.64
N THR A 108 -14.35 11.08 -28.59
CA THR A 108 -14.12 11.58 -29.97
C THR A 108 -13.92 13.10 -30.06
N LYS A 109 -14.64 13.89 -29.26
CA LYS A 109 -14.52 15.37 -29.28
C LYS A 109 -13.16 15.79 -28.70
N GLU A 110 -12.82 15.26 -27.53
CA GLU A 110 -11.53 15.54 -26.87
C GLU A 110 -10.34 15.13 -27.72
N VAL A 111 -10.40 13.96 -28.36
CA VAL A 111 -9.33 13.48 -29.24
C VAL A 111 -9.17 14.43 -30.44
N LYS A 112 -10.27 14.95 -30.99
CA LYS A 112 -10.22 15.93 -32.08
C LYS A 112 -9.56 17.24 -31.64
N GLU A 113 -9.94 17.77 -30.48
CA GLU A 113 -9.37 19.00 -29.90
C GLU A 113 -7.88 18.83 -29.58
N ARG A 114 -7.49 17.73 -28.92
CA ARG A 114 -6.09 17.40 -28.66
C ARG A 114 -5.27 17.27 -29.95
N ASN A 115 -5.83 16.63 -30.98
CA ASN A 115 -5.17 16.52 -32.28
C ASN A 115 -5.02 17.87 -33.01
N GLN A 116 -6.00 18.76 -32.88
CA GLN A 116 -5.91 20.12 -33.42
C GLN A 116 -4.81 20.91 -32.71
N LEU A 117 -4.79 20.89 -31.37
CA LEU A 117 -3.76 21.53 -30.55
C LEU A 117 -2.36 21.01 -30.90
N LEU A 118 -2.20 19.68 -31.07
CA LEU A 118 -0.93 19.09 -31.51
C LEU A 118 -0.52 19.54 -32.92
N LYS A 119 -1.46 19.69 -33.85
CA LYS A 119 -1.17 20.20 -35.20
C LYS A 119 -0.71 21.65 -35.14
N ASP A 120 -1.34 22.48 -34.32
CA ASP A 120 -1.02 23.89 -34.21
C ASP A 120 0.32 24.11 -33.51
N ASN A 121 0.61 23.33 -32.46
CA ASN A 121 1.94 23.31 -31.84
C ASN A 121 3.05 22.89 -32.82
N LYS A 122 2.78 21.91 -33.69
CA LYS A 122 3.75 21.48 -34.72
C LYS A 122 3.94 22.50 -35.84
N LYS A 123 2.94 23.33 -36.14
CA LYS A 123 3.06 24.43 -37.12
C LYS A 123 3.88 25.59 -36.57
N ASN A 124 3.96 25.75 -35.25
CA ASN A 124 4.69 26.84 -34.62
C ASN A 124 6.21 26.62 -34.76
N ALA A 125 6.86 27.45 -35.58
CA ALA A 125 8.29 27.39 -35.83
C ALA A 125 9.15 27.73 -34.60
N GLU A 126 8.65 28.56 -33.68
CA GLU A 126 9.38 28.94 -32.46
C GLU A 126 9.44 27.77 -31.47
N LEU A 127 8.34 27.02 -31.33
CA LEU A 127 8.30 25.80 -30.52
C LEU A 127 9.23 24.73 -31.08
N GLU A 128 9.33 24.59 -32.42
CA GLU A 128 10.32 23.69 -33.05
C GLU A 128 11.75 24.12 -32.72
N ARG A 129 12.08 25.40 -32.92
CA ARG A 129 13.43 25.93 -32.68
C ARG A 129 13.85 25.76 -31.22
N THR A 130 12.98 26.14 -30.28
CA THR A 130 13.25 26.02 -28.83
C THR A 130 13.34 24.57 -28.37
N SER A 131 12.54 23.66 -28.94
CA SER A 131 12.63 22.23 -28.67
C SER A 131 13.94 21.63 -29.21
N ARG A 132 14.35 22.01 -30.42
CA ARG A 132 15.62 21.57 -31.04
C ARG A 132 16.83 22.04 -30.23
N LEU A 133 16.78 23.28 -29.73
CA LEU A 133 17.82 23.86 -28.87
C LEU A 133 17.71 23.41 -27.40
N ARG A 134 16.68 22.65 -27.03
CA ARG A 134 16.39 22.19 -25.66
C ARG A 134 16.22 23.33 -24.65
N THR A 135 15.75 24.49 -25.09
CA THR A 135 15.51 25.68 -24.24
C THR A 135 14.05 25.81 -23.80
N PHE A 136 13.14 25.06 -24.42
CA PHE A 136 11.72 25.09 -24.11
C PHE A 136 11.43 24.63 -22.67
N LYS A 137 10.63 25.41 -21.94
CA LYS A 137 10.17 25.12 -20.58
C LYS A 137 8.65 25.03 -20.54
N ILE A 138 8.14 24.01 -19.87
CA ILE A 138 6.70 23.83 -19.64
C ILE A 138 6.35 24.47 -18.29
N SER A 139 5.26 25.21 -18.24
CA SER A 139 4.74 25.79 -17.00
C SER A 139 4.15 24.68 -16.11
N LEU A 140 4.70 24.54 -14.91
CA LEU A 140 4.27 23.49 -13.98
C LEU A 140 2.84 23.72 -13.49
N ASP A 141 2.44 24.97 -13.28
CA ASP A 141 1.09 25.33 -12.83
C ASP A 141 0.01 24.90 -13.84
N GLN A 142 0.28 25.02 -15.15
CA GLN A 142 -0.66 24.56 -16.18
C GLN A 142 -0.69 23.03 -16.25
N VAL A 143 0.45 22.37 -16.09
CA VAL A 143 0.51 20.90 -16.02
C VAL A 143 -0.27 20.40 -14.81
N GLN A 144 -0.13 21.04 -13.65
CA GLN A 144 -0.86 20.67 -12.44
C GLN A 144 -2.37 20.83 -12.63
N LYS A 145 -2.85 22.01 -13.07
CA LYS A 145 -4.28 22.24 -13.33
C LYS A 145 -4.88 21.27 -14.35
N THR A 146 -4.13 20.96 -15.42
CA THR A 146 -4.57 19.99 -16.42
C THR A 146 -4.56 18.57 -15.89
N TRP A 147 -3.60 18.20 -15.03
CA TRP A 147 -3.53 16.91 -14.37
C TRP A 147 -4.70 16.72 -13.40
N GLU A 148 -4.99 17.71 -12.56
CA GLU A 148 -6.10 17.74 -11.60
C GLU A 148 -7.44 17.40 -12.30
N ASN A 149 -7.70 18.01 -13.47
CA ASN A 149 -8.93 17.78 -14.23
C ASN A 149 -8.97 16.45 -15.02
N THR A 150 -7.83 15.79 -15.25
CA THR A 150 -7.75 14.64 -16.17
C THR A 150 -7.36 13.34 -15.48
N GLY A 151 -6.11 13.22 -15.06
CA GLY A 151 -5.51 11.99 -14.52
C GLY A 151 -5.30 12.01 -13.01
N GLY A 152 -5.52 13.17 -12.36
CA GLY A 152 -5.34 13.40 -10.93
C GLY A 152 -6.04 12.35 -10.07
N PRO A 153 -7.38 12.22 -10.18
CA PRO A 153 -8.14 11.26 -9.39
C PRO A 153 -7.61 9.83 -9.45
N LEU A 154 -7.19 9.36 -10.63
CA LEU A 154 -6.66 8.01 -10.82
C LEU A 154 -5.27 7.83 -10.19
N HIS A 155 -4.43 8.86 -10.26
CA HIS A 155 -3.10 8.83 -9.63
C HIS A 155 -3.22 8.89 -8.10
N ILE A 156 -4.12 9.72 -7.58
CA ILE A 156 -4.40 9.82 -6.15
C ILE A 156 -4.93 8.48 -5.64
N LYS A 157 -5.83 7.81 -6.37
CA LYS A 157 -6.28 6.45 -6.05
C LYS A 157 -5.10 5.49 -5.92
N ARG A 158 -4.19 5.46 -6.91
CA ARG A 158 -3.00 4.58 -6.87
C ARG A 158 -2.09 4.90 -5.69
N LEU A 159 -1.96 6.18 -5.32
CA LEU A 159 -1.21 6.59 -4.14
C LEU A 159 -1.91 6.09 -2.87
N ALA A 160 -3.21 6.29 -2.74
CA ALA A 160 -3.98 5.78 -1.61
C ALA A 160 -3.89 4.25 -1.47
N ASP A 161 -3.91 3.50 -2.57
CA ASP A 161 -3.64 2.05 -2.60
C ASP A 161 -2.22 1.74 -2.09
N HIS A 162 -1.20 2.48 -2.54
CA HIS A 162 0.19 2.29 -2.12
C HIS A 162 0.40 2.56 -0.63
N TYR A 163 -0.22 3.62 -0.11
CA TYR A 163 -0.13 3.96 1.32
C TYR A 163 -0.99 3.04 2.19
N GLY A 164 -1.91 2.25 1.62
CA GLY A 164 -2.82 1.37 2.35
C GLY A 164 -4.07 2.05 2.89
N VAL A 165 -4.40 3.25 2.41
CA VAL A 165 -5.53 4.06 2.92
C VAL A 165 -6.86 3.33 2.78
N PHE A 166 -7.13 2.76 1.60
CA PHE A 166 -8.36 2.00 1.37
C PHE A 166 -8.41 0.72 2.19
N ARG A 167 -7.27 0.04 2.37
CA ARG A 167 -7.20 -1.20 3.14
C ARG A 167 -7.69 -0.98 4.57
N ASP A 168 -7.23 0.11 5.19
CA ASP A 168 -7.50 0.36 6.60
C ASP A 168 -8.84 1.08 6.81
N LEU A 169 -9.18 2.10 6.00
CA LEU A 169 -10.43 2.88 6.16
C LEU A 169 -11.67 2.22 5.53
N PHE A 170 -11.50 1.45 4.45
CA PHE A 170 -12.58 0.90 3.63
C PHE A 170 -12.23 -0.52 3.14
N PRO A 171 -12.21 -1.53 4.04
CA PRO A 171 -11.78 -2.88 3.68
C PRO A 171 -12.64 -3.41 2.54
N MET A 172 -12.00 -3.99 1.52
CA MET A 172 -12.66 -4.52 0.31
C MET A 172 -13.37 -3.48 -0.57
N ALA A 173 -13.19 -2.19 -0.31
CA ALA A 173 -13.78 -1.11 -1.10
C ALA A 173 -12.73 -0.10 -1.55
N TYR A 174 -13.02 0.62 -2.62
CA TYR A 174 -12.24 1.78 -3.05
C TYR A 174 -13.19 2.84 -3.61
N PHE A 175 -12.70 4.06 -3.75
CA PHE A 175 -13.37 5.07 -4.57
C PHE A 175 -12.34 5.87 -5.36
N VAL A 176 -12.80 6.55 -6.42
CA VAL A 176 -11.96 7.48 -7.17
C VAL A 176 -12.24 8.89 -6.63
N PRO A 177 -11.24 9.60 -6.07
CA PRO A 177 -11.44 10.93 -5.51
C PRO A 177 -11.64 11.95 -6.64
N GLN A 178 -12.88 12.22 -7.00
CA GLN A 178 -13.22 13.12 -8.11
C GLN A 178 -13.05 14.59 -7.70
N VAL A 179 -13.35 14.92 -6.45
CA VAL A 179 -13.20 16.29 -5.91
C VAL A 179 -11.87 16.40 -5.21
N ILE A 180 -11.07 17.37 -5.66
CA ILE A 180 -9.73 17.61 -5.12
C ILE A 180 -9.85 18.59 -3.94
N LEU A 181 -9.30 18.18 -2.81
CA LEU A 181 -9.23 18.96 -1.59
C LEU A 181 -7.94 19.79 -1.58
N SER A 182 -8.07 21.11 -1.52
CA SER A 182 -6.95 22.02 -1.28
C SER A 182 -6.92 22.42 0.18
N ILE A 183 -5.96 21.88 0.94
CA ILE A 183 -5.85 22.05 2.39
C ILE A 183 -4.56 22.80 2.72
N HIS A 184 -4.68 23.87 3.52
CA HIS A 184 -3.59 24.76 3.90
C HIS A 184 -3.57 24.97 5.42
N TYR A 185 -2.47 24.58 6.08
CA TYR A 185 -2.32 24.72 7.54
C TYR A 185 -1.78 26.07 7.99
N SER A 186 -0.83 26.62 7.24
CA SER A 186 -0.26 27.95 7.48
C SER A 186 -0.78 28.95 6.44
N ARG A 187 -0.79 30.23 6.80
CA ARG A 187 -1.04 31.32 5.85
C ARG A 187 0.12 31.48 4.85
N ASP A 188 1.29 30.95 5.20
CA ASP A 188 2.44 30.86 4.30
C ASP A 188 2.31 29.60 3.42
N ASN A 189 2.58 29.75 2.11
CA ASN A 189 2.48 28.69 1.10
C ASN A 189 3.30 27.40 1.38
N SER A 190 4.09 27.36 2.46
CA SER A 190 4.86 26.19 2.88
C SER A 190 4.00 25.08 3.48
N GLY A 191 2.80 25.39 3.98
CA GLY A 191 1.93 24.43 4.68
C GLY A 191 0.86 23.77 3.81
N GLN A 192 1.05 23.67 2.49
CA GLN A 192 0.10 23.00 1.60
C GLN A 192 0.18 21.48 1.74
N LEU A 193 -0.97 20.86 1.93
CA LEU A 193 -1.12 19.41 2.00
C LEU A 193 -1.38 18.83 0.61
N TYR A 194 -0.76 17.70 0.34
CA TYR A 194 -0.89 16.94 -0.91
C TYR A 194 -1.31 15.48 -0.61
N PHE A 195 -0.65 14.49 -1.21
CA PHE A 195 -0.99 13.07 -1.10
C PHE A 195 0.20 12.28 -0.55
N GLY A 196 0.50 12.49 0.73
CA GLY A 196 1.58 11.82 1.46
C GLY A 196 2.83 12.67 1.71
N ASN A 197 2.76 14.00 1.56
CA ASN A 197 3.84 14.87 1.99
C ASN A 197 3.99 14.87 3.52
N GLN A 198 5.18 15.23 4.00
CA GLN A 198 5.44 15.32 5.43
C GLN A 198 5.01 16.71 5.95
N LEU A 199 4.23 16.74 7.03
CA LEU A 199 3.90 17.94 7.80
C LEU A 199 4.21 17.70 9.27
N THR A 200 4.79 18.69 9.93
CA THR A 200 5.12 18.61 11.36
C THR A 200 3.87 18.83 12.22
N PRO A 201 3.80 18.25 13.43
CA PRO A 201 2.72 18.54 14.36
C PRO A 201 2.61 20.03 14.72
N THR A 202 3.76 20.71 14.73
CA THR A 202 3.85 22.16 14.96
C THR A 202 3.16 22.97 13.85
N GLU A 203 3.34 22.58 12.58
CA GLU A 203 2.62 23.21 11.46
C GLU A 203 1.12 22.88 11.48
N ALA A 204 0.77 21.68 11.93
CA ALA A 204 -0.60 21.19 12.02
C ALA A 204 -1.27 21.45 13.39
N ALA A 205 -0.77 22.41 14.17
CA ALA A 205 -1.30 22.70 15.49
C ALA A 205 -2.72 23.29 15.47
N SER A 206 -3.05 24.07 14.44
CA SER A 206 -4.37 24.69 14.24
C SER A 206 -5.14 24.03 13.11
N ALA A 207 -6.48 24.13 13.15
CA ALA A 207 -7.33 23.64 12.07
C ALA A 207 -6.96 24.32 10.72
N PRO A 208 -6.87 23.56 9.62
CA PRO A 208 -6.47 24.13 8.33
C PRO A 208 -7.62 24.86 7.62
N GLN A 209 -7.25 25.67 6.64
CA GLN A 209 -8.17 26.21 5.65
C GLN A 209 -8.37 25.20 4.53
N ILE A 210 -9.62 24.82 4.28
CA ILE A 210 -9.99 23.82 3.29
C ILE A 210 -10.85 24.47 2.22
N SER A 211 -10.48 24.22 0.96
CA SER A 211 -11.25 24.66 -0.20
C SER A 211 -11.38 23.51 -1.19
N PHE A 212 -12.56 23.38 -1.77
CA PHE A 212 -12.87 22.40 -2.81
C PHE A 212 -13.99 22.92 -3.71
N ASP A 213 -14.10 22.34 -4.90
CA ASP A 213 -15.15 22.69 -5.85
C ASP A 213 -16.48 22.05 -5.43
N ALA A 214 -17.45 22.88 -5.03
CA ALA A 214 -18.72 22.45 -4.46
C ALA A 214 -19.89 23.09 -5.21
N GLU A 215 -20.90 22.28 -5.54
CA GLU A 215 -22.12 22.76 -6.20
C GLU A 215 -22.96 23.60 -5.21
N GLU A 216 -23.62 24.65 -5.69
CA GLU A 216 -24.50 25.46 -4.85
C GLU A 216 -25.66 24.60 -4.29
N GLY A 217 -25.89 24.67 -2.98
CA GLY A 217 -26.93 23.88 -2.30
C GLY A 217 -26.56 22.43 -2.00
N SER A 218 -25.35 21.98 -2.33
CA SER A 218 -24.85 20.66 -1.91
C SER A 218 -24.39 20.66 -0.45
N LEU A 219 -24.52 19.51 0.20
CA LEU A 219 -24.08 19.29 1.58
C LEU A 219 -22.90 18.32 1.61
N TRP A 220 -21.94 18.57 2.49
CA TRP A 220 -20.71 17.78 2.58
C TRP A 220 -20.36 17.44 4.02
N THR A 221 -19.62 16.35 4.20
CA THR A 221 -19.07 15.96 5.49
C THR A 221 -17.57 15.75 5.35
N LEU A 222 -16.80 16.35 6.25
CA LEU A 222 -15.36 16.26 6.29
C LEU A 222 -14.93 15.46 7.52
N LEU A 223 -14.08 14.46 7.29
CA LEU A 223 -13.52 13.60 8.32
C LEU A 223 -11.99 13.65 8.25
N LEU A 224 -11.34 13.85 9.39
CA LEU A 224 -9.90 13.67 9.58
C LEU A 224 -9.64 12.55 10.58
N THR A 225 -9.02 11.47 10.10
CA THR A 225 -8.73 10.27 10.90
C THR A 225 -7.27 9.84 10.80
N CYS A 226 -6.79 9.20 11.87
CA CYS A 226 -5.47 8.61 11.95
C CYS A 226 -5.56 7.14 12.37
N PRO A 227 -5.31 6.18 11.46
CA PRO A 227 -5.34 4.76 11.78
C PRO A 227 -4.09 4.25 12.51
N ASP A 228 -2.98 5.00 12.50
CA ASP A 228 -1.70 4.53 13.07
C ASP A 228 -1.45 4.99 14.52
N GLU A 229 -2.29 5.90 15.05
CA GLU A 229 -2.01 6.62 16.31
C GLU A 229 -2.69 6.01 17.53
N HIS A 230 -3.56 5.03 17.33
CA HIS A 230 -4.30 4.43 18.42
C HIS A 230 -3.37 3.63 19.36
N LEU A 231 -3.46 3.92 20.67
CA LEU A 231 -2.46 3.44 21.65
C LEU A 231 -2.79 2.06 22.26
N LEU A 232 -4.03 1.60 22.13
CA LEU A 232 -4.53 0.38 22.81
C LEU A 232 -4.96 -0.71 21.83
N ASP A 233 -5.86 -0.38 20.90
CA ASP A 233 -6.35 -1.24 19.81
C ASP A 233 -5.63 -0.95 18.47
N ASN A 234 -5.17 -1.98 17.78
CA ASN A 234 -4.49 -1.86 16.48
C ASN A 234 -5.46 -1.68 15.30
N GLU A 235 -6.75 -1.99 15.48
CA GLU A 235 -7.77 -1.87 14.44
C GLU A 235 -8.61 -0.59 14.54
N ALA A 236 -8.42 0.18 15.62
CA ALA A 236 -9.15 1.41 15.85
C ALA A 236 -8.34 2.62 15.41
N GLU A 237 -9.06 3.69 15.11
CA GLU A 237 -8.52 4.96 14.63
C GLU A 237 -8.84 6.04 15.66
N TYR A 238 -8.12 7.15 15.61
CA TYR A 238 -8.55 8.39 16.27
C TYR A 238 -9.14 9.37 15.27
N VAL A 239 -10.29 9.95 15.62
CA VAL A 239 -10.84 11.11 14.90
C VAL A 239 -10.19 12.36 15.46
N HIS A 240 -9.54 13.11 14.58
CA HIS A 240 -8.98 14.42 14.91
C HIS A 240 -9.98 15.53 14.65
N TRP A 241 -10.77 15.42 13.57
CA TRP A 241 -11.76 16.43 13.22
C TRP A 241 -12.91 15.81 12.44
N LEU A 242 -14.13 16.20 12.76
CA LEU A 242 -15.32 15.75 12.05
C LEU A 242 -16.32 16.91 11.97
N VAL A 243 -16.68 17.30 10.75
CA VAL A 243 -17.64 18.37 10.48
C VAL A 243 -18.68 17.84 9.49
N GLY A 244 -19.94 17.83 9.90
CA GLY A 244 -21.08 17.40 9.09
C GLY A 244 -21.84 18.58 8.49
N ASN A 245 -22.73 18.29 7.54
CA ASN A 245 -23.71 19.23 7.00
C ASN A 245 -23.10 20.57 6.52
N ILE A 246 -21.92 20.52 5.91
CA ILE A 246 -21.21 21.69 5.38
C ILE A 246 -21.96 22.20 4.14
N PRO A 247 -22.49 23.44 4.14
CA PRO A 247 -23.18 24.00 2.97
C PRO A 247 -22.15 24.46 1.92
N GLY A 248 -22.17 23.80 0.76
CA GLY A 248 -21.24 24.07 -0.34
C GLY A 248 -19.78 23.87 0.09
N GLY A 249 -18.94 24.90 -0.11
CA GLY A 249 -17.52 24.87 0.27
C GLY A 249 -17.20 25.52 1.62
N ALA A 250 -18.19 25.98 2.38
CA ALA A 250 -17.98 26.79 3.57
C ALA A 250 -17.84 25.92 4.84
N VAL A 251 -16.66 25.30 5.03
CA VAL A 251 -16.40 24.36 6.13
C VAL A 251 -16.73 24.93 7.52
N GLN A 252 -16.49 26.22 7.74
CA GLN A 252 -16.78 26.90 9.02
C GLN A 252 -18.29 27.03 9.32
N ALA A 253 -19.15 26.92 8.32
CA ALA A 253 -20.60 26.99 8.48
C ALA A 253 -21.25 25.61 8.72
N GLY A 254 -20.45 24.53 8.67
CA GLY A 254 -20.92 23.18 8.98
C GLY A 254 -21.10 22.93 10.48
N GLU A 255 -21.74 21.82 10.79
CA GLU A 255 -21.95 21.36 12.15
C GLU A 255 -20.70 20.61 12.64
N GLU A 256 -19.95 21.18 13.59
CA GLU A 256 -18.77 20.55 14.16
C GLU A 256 -19.17 19.42 15.12
N LEU A 257 -18.99 18.17 14.69
CA LEU A 257 -19.35 16.97 15.46
C LEU A 257 -18.22 16.54 16.39
N CYS A 258 -16.97 16.77 15.98
CA CYS A 258 -15.79 16.56 16.80
C CYS A 258 -14.79 17.68 16.53
N HIS A 259 -14.38 18.37 17.60
CA HIS A 259 -13.46 19.49 17.48
C HIS A 259 -12.07 19.08 17.01
N TYR A 260 -11.40 19.98 16.29
CA TYR A 260 -10.03 19.74 15.79
C TYR A 260 -9.05 19.46 16.93
N LEU A 261 -8.41 18.30 16.88
CA LEU A 261 -7.27 17.94 17.72
C LEU A 261 -6.01 17.88 16.86
N PRO A 262 -4.94 18.60 17.23
CA PRO A 262 -3.68 18.53 16.50
C PRO A 262 -3.16 17.08 16.48
N PRO A 263 -2.37 16.71 15.47
CA PRO A 263 -1.70 15.41 15.43
C PRO A 263 -0.75 15.26 16.63
N PHE A 264 -0.71 14.09 17.27
CA PHE A 264 0.14 13.83 18.44
C PHE A 264 0.89 12.48 18.30
N PRO A 265 1.63 12.26 17.19
CA PRO A 265 2.31 10.98 16.96
C PRO A 265 3.31 10.69 18.08
N ALA A 266 3.14 9.55 18.76
CA ALA A 266 3.95 9.20 19.92
C ALA A 266 5.44 9.04 19.56
N ARG A 267 6.31 9.29 20.53
CA ARG A 267 7.75 9.22 20.28
C ARG A 267 8.18 7.79 19.98
N GLY A 268 8.84 7.59 18.85
CA GLY A 268 9.42 6.29 18.47
C GLY A 268 8.49 5.33 17.73
N THR A 269 7.26 5.75 17.39
CA THR A 269 6.33 4.97 16.55
C THR A 269 6.59 5.13 15.04
N GLY A 270 7.27 6.20 14.64
CA GLY A 270 7.65 6.47 13.25
C GLY A 270 6.76 7.51 12.58
N TYR A 271 6.31 7.23 11.35
CA TYR A 271 5.45 8.11 10.57
C TYR A 271 4.00 7.66 10.67
N HIS A 272 3.12 8.57 11.05
CA HIS A 272 1.68 8.34 11.08
C HIS A 272 1.02 9.04 9.90
N ARG A 273 0.04 8.40 9.27
CA ARG A 273 -0.72 8.97 8.14
C ARG A 273 -2.05 9.54 8.61
N TYR A 274 -2.23 10.83 8.43
CA TYR A 274 -3.46 11.57 8.73
C TYR A 274 -4.25 11.76 7.44
N ILE A 275 -5.50 11.29 7.44
CA ILE A 275 -6.30 11.14 6.23
C ILE A 275 -7.54 12.00 6.33
N TYR A 276 -7.67 12.92 5.37
CA TYR A 276 -8.88 13.66 5.09
C TYR A 276 -9.76 12.89 4.11
N VAL A 277 -10.99 12.61 4.52
CA VAL A 277 -12.03 12.05 3.66
C VAL A 277 -13.16 13.06 3.55
N LEU A 278 -13.55 13.37 2.31
CA LEU A 278 -14.71 14.22 2.01
C LEU A 278 -15.84 13.36 1.47
N PHE A 279 -16.99 13.42 2.13
CA PHE A 279 -18.23 12.78 1.71
C PHE A 279 -19.18 13.83 1.13
N LYS A 280 -19.81 13.51 -0.01
CA LYS A 280 -20.97 14.25 -0.54
C LYS A 280 -22.23 13.68 0.08
N GLN A 281 -23.07 14.54 0.63
CA GLN A 281 -24.36 14.16 1.20
C GLN A 281 -25.47 14.45 0.19
N ASP A 282 -26.43 13.53 0.07
CA ASP A 282 -27.60 13.71 -0.80
C ASP A 282 -28.66 14.62 -0.14
N GLY A 283 -28.61 14.75 1.18
CA GLY A 283 -29.49 15.59 1.97
C GLY A 283 -28.94 15.83 3.39
N HIS A 284 -29.72 16.50 4.23
CA HIS A 284 -29.34 16.76 5.61
C HIS A 284 -29.31 15.46 6.42
N VAL A 285 -28.20 15.18 7.09
CA VAL A 285 -28.00 13.97 7.89
C VAL A 285 -27.99 14.32 9.37
N ASN A 286 -28.68 13.54 10.21
CA ASN A 286 -28.73 13.77 11.64
C ASN A 286 -27.61 13.00 12.35
N PHE A 287 -26.56 13.69 12.77
CA PHE A 287 -25.38 13.10 13.40
C PHE A 287 -25.43 13.06 14.94
N GLN A 288 -26.62 12.91 15.53
CA GLN A 288 -26.76 12.98 17.00
C GLN A 288 -26.00 11.88 17.74
N GLU A 289 -25.84 10.69 17.14
CA GLU A 289 -25.11 9.57 17.74
C GLU A 289 -23.59 9.74 17.68
N ASP A 290 -23.08 10.50 16.69
CA ASP A 290 -21.65 10.68 16.45
C ASP A 290 -21.11 12.00 17.03
N LEU A 291 -22.00 12.79 17.63
CA LEU A 291 -21.67 14.01 18.36
C LEU A 291 -20.81 13.69 19.57
N ARG A 292 -19.67 14.37 19.64
CA ARG A 292 -18.73 14.29 20.76
C ARG A 292 -18.79 15.57 21.57
N PRO A 293 -18.47 15.53 22.87
CA PRO A 293 -18.39 16.74 23.67
C PRO A 293 -17.38 17.72 23.07
N SER A 294 -17.64 19.01 23.16
CA SER A 294 -16.69 20.06 22.76
C SER A 294 -16.25 20.83 24.01
N PRO A 295 -14.97 20.75 24.43
CA PRO A 295 -13.85 19.99 23.85
C PRO A 295 -13.73 18.53 24.38
N CYS A 296 -13.77 17.54 23.48
CA CYS A 296 -13.39 16.14 23.69
C CYS A 296 -11.86 15.91 23.73
N HIS A 297 -11.28 15.90 24.94
CA HIS A 297 -9.88 15.50 25.16
C HIS A 297 -9.73 14.02 25.54
N SER A 298 -10.84 13.30 25.70
CA SER A 298 -10.86 11.88 26.02
C SER A 298 -10.53 11.04 24.78
N LEU A 299 -9.45 10.25 24.86
CA LEU A 299 -9.06 9.33 23.78
C LEU A 299 -10.09 8.22 23.54
N ALA A 300 -10.78 7.77 24.59
CA ALA A 300 -11.83 6.76 24.47
C ALA A 300 -12.99 7.26 23.58
N ASP A 301 -13.42 8.51 23.77
CA ASP A 301 -14.49 9.11 22.98
C ASP A 301 -14.04 9.43 21.55
N ARG A 302 -12.73 9.66 21.34
CA ARG A 302 -12.13 9.85 20.01
C ARG A 302 -11.87 8.56 19.26
N THR A 303 -11.97 7.42 19.92
CA THR A 303 -11.84 6.11 19.29
C THR A 303 -12.94 5.96 18.24
N PHE A 304 -12.54 5.57 17.03
CA PHE A 304 -13.42 5.57 15.88
C PHE A 304 -13.03 4.49 14.88
N LYS A 305 -14.03 4.05 14.10
CA LYS A 305 -13.81 3.18 12.95
C LYS A 305 -14.56 3.79 11.77
N THR A 306 -13.81 4.26 10.77
CA THR A 306 -14.40 4.90 9.58
C THR A 306 -15.38 3.99 8.85
N VAL A 307 -15.09 2.68 8.84
CA VAL A 307 -15.96 1.64 8.25
C VAL A 307 -17.35 1.62 8.86
N ASP A 308 -17.44 1.64 10.20
CA ASP A 308 -18.70 1.53 10.90
C ASP A 308 -19.52 2.81 10.75
N PHE A 309 -18.85 3.98 10.79
CA PHE A 309 -19.47 5.27 10.51
C PHE A 309 -20.05 5.34 9.10
N TYR A 310 -19.27 4.91 8.10
CA TYR A 310 -19.73 4.90 6.71
C TYR A 310 -20.89 3.92 6.52
N ARG A 311 -20.83 2.72 7.10
CA ARG A 311 -21.90 1.72 7.01
C ARG A 311 -23.24 2.24 7.55
N LYS A 312 -23.23 3.04 8.62
CA LYS A 312 -24.44 3.66 9.17
C LYS A 312 -25.09 4.67 8.21
N HIS A 313 -24.28 5.38 7.42
CA HIS A 313 -24.73 6.53 6.63
C HIS A 313 -24.59 6.36 5.11
N GLN A 314 -24.23 5.16 4.63
CA GLN A 314 -23.94 4.86 3.23
C GLN A 314 -25.08 5.25 2.27
N ASP A 315 -26.33 5.19 2.74
CA ASP A 315 -27.51 5.51 1.92
C ASP A 315 -27.67 7.02 1.67
N SER A 316 -27.00 7.85 2.48
CA SER A 316 -27.11 9.31 2.46
C SER A 316 -25.80 10.01 2.12
N MET A 317 -24.67 9.29 2.15
CA MET A 317 -23.33 9.83 1.99
C MET A 317 -22.48 8.97 1.06
N THR A 318 -21.77 9.62 0.15
CA THR A 318 -20.83 8.97 -0.78
C THR A 318 -19.44 9.58 -0.64
N PRO A 319 -18.35 8.80 -0.53
CA PRO A 319 -16.99 9.34 -0.49
C PRO A 319 -16.58 9.90 -1.86
N VAL A 320 -16.08 11.13 -1.89
CA VAL A 320 -15.79 11.87 -3.14
C VAL A 320 -14.39 12.48 -3.16
N GLY A 321 -13.88 12.89 -2.01
CA GLY A 321 -12.55 13.51 -1.89
C GLY A 321 -11.67 12.76 -0.91
N LEU A 322 -10.37 12.79 -1.19
CA LEU A 322 -9.35 12.18 -0.36
C LEU A 322 -8.10 13.06 -0.40
N ALA A 323 -7.51 13.34 0.75
CA ALA A 323 -6.18 13.93 0.86
C ALA A 323 -5.51 13.41 2.12
N PHE A 324 -4.19 13.30 2.17
CA PHE A 324 -3.52 12.78 3.37
C PHE A 324 -2.07 13.26 3.46
N PHE A 325 -1.55 13.31 4.66
CA PHE A 325 -0.15 13.68 4.94
C PHE A 325 0.46 12.72 5.96
N GLN A 326 1.78 12.76 6.06
CA GLN A 326 2.53 12.03 7.07
C GLN A 326 3.03 12.99 8.14
N SER A 327 2.92 12.59 9.39
CA SER A 327 3.53 13.33 10.51
C SER A 327 4.41 12.42 11.34
N GLN A 328 5.41 13.03 11.97
CA GLN A 328 6.35 12.40 12.87
C GLN A 328 6.36 13.20 14.18
N TRP A 329 6.73 12.53 15.28
CA TRP A 329 6.94 13.19 16.56
C TRP A 329 7.83 14.44 16.46
N ASP A 330 7.41 15.49 17.17
CA ASP A 330 8.10 16.77 17.35
C ASP A 330 7.89 17.24 18.80
N GLU A 331 8.64 18.24 19.24
CA GLU A 331 8.63 18.74 20.63
C GLU A 331 7.23 19.20 21.07
N SER A 332 6.45 19.79 20.15
CA SER A 332 5.07 20.24 20.37
C SER A 332 4.11 19.12 20.79
N VAL A 333 4.40 17.87 20.44
CA VAL A 333 3.59 16.71 20.83
C VAL A 333 3.64 16.51 22.35
N THR A 334 4.78 16.78 22.97
CA THR A 334 4.95 16.73 24.43
C THR A 334 3.94 17.65 25.14
N ASP A 335 3.78 18.87 24.60
CA ASP A 335 2.82 19.85 25.10
C ASP A 335 1.38 19.39 24.90
N THR A 336 1.07 18.71 23.79
CA THR A 336 -0.28 18.14 23.58
C THR A 336 -0.59 17.06 24.62
N PHE A 337 0.31 16.12 24.88
CA PHE A 337 0.06 15.08 25.90
C PHE A 337 -0.14 15.66 27.29
N HIS A 338 0.70 16.62 27.70
CA HIS A 338 0.65 17.18 29.05
C HIS A 338 -0.47 18.21 29.24
N ASN A 339 -0.68 19.11 28.28
CA ASN A 339 -1.61 20.24 28.46
C ASN A 339 -3.01 19.95 27.90
N THR A 340 -3.13 19.27 26.75
CA THR A 340 -4.45 19.03 26.13
C THR A 340 -5.05 17.71 26.58
N LEU A 341 -4.27 16.61 26.57
CA LEU A 341 -4.74 15.27 26.95
C LEU A 341 -4.59 14.99 28.46
N ASN A 342 -3.84 15.82 29.19
CA ASN A 342 -3.55 15.68 30.63
C ASN A 342 -3.06 14.27 31.00
N MET A 343 -2.12 13.74 30.21
CA MET A 343 -1.54 12.42 30.39
C MET A 343 -0.02 12.44 30.25
N LYS A 344 0.62 11.33 30.61
CA LYS A 344 2.06 11.14 30.39
C LYS A 344 2.30 10.73 28.94
N GLU A 345 3.31 11.32 28.33
CA GLU A 345 3.73 10.95 26.98
C GLU A 345 4.25 9.50 26.95
N PRO A 346 3.68 8.62 26.12
CA PRO A 346 4.23 7.29 25.88
C PRO A 346 5.43 7.37 24.91
N VAL A 347 6.51 6.67 25.26
CA VAL A 347 7.71 6.55 24.42
C VAL A 347 7.91 5.10 24.02
N PHE A 348 8.00 4.86 22.72
CA PHE A 348 8.18 3.56 22.12
C PHE A 348 9.61 3.39 21.61
N GLU A 349 10.09 2.15 21.61
CA GLU A 349 11.39 1.78 21.05
C GLU A 349 11.22 0.58 20.13
N PHE A 350 11.89 0.62 18.97
CA PHE A 350 11.90 -0.50 18.05
C PHE A 350 12.88 -1.59 18.52
N ILE A 351 12.35 -2.58 19.22
CA ILE A 351 13.13 -3.74 19.68
C ILE A 351 13.21 -4.76 18.54
N ARG A 352 14.43 -5.05 18.08
CA ARG A 352 14.67 -6.11 17.09
C ARG A 352 14.50 -7.49 17.72
N PRO A 353 14.01 -8.49 16.98
CA PRO A 353 13.97 -9.86 17.48
C PRO A 353 15.38 -10.32 17.86
N PRO A 354 15.52 -11.13 18.93
CA PRO A 354 16.82 -11.61 19.35
C PRO A 354 17.48 -12.42 18.24
N VAL A 355 18.80 -12.30 18.14
CA VAL A 355 19.57 -13.03 17.14
C VAL A 355 19.42 -14.52 17.39
N TYR A 356 19.01 -15.27 16.35
CA TYR A 356 18.92 -16.71 16.47
C TYR A 356 20.31 -17.33 16.66
N HIS A 357 20.44 -18.12 17.72
CA HIS A 357 21.58 -18.99 17.95
C HIS A 357 21.12 -20.45 17.97
N PRO A 358 21.79 -21.36 17.23
CA PRO A 358 21.47 -22.77 17.32
C PRO A 358 21.72 -23.29 18.74
N PRO A 359 21.08 -24.39 19.16
CA PRO A 359 21.29 -24.95 20.50
C PRO A 359 22.78 -25.22 20.74
N GLN A 360 23.26 -24.87 21.94
CA GLN A 360 24.66 -25.01 22.28
C GLN A 360 25.06 -26.49 22.32
N VAL A 361 26.16 -26.84 21.65
CA VAL A 361 26.70 -28.20 21.63
C VAL A 361 27.92 -28.25 22.53
N LYS A 362 28.03 -29.32 23.34
CA LYS A 362 29.14 -29.52 24.28
C LYS A 362 30.51 -29.50 23.59
N TYR A 363 30.60 -30.08 22.40
CA TYR A 363 31.82 -30.14 21.59
C TYR A 363 31.58 -29.48 20.23
N PRO A 364 31.78 -28.15 20.12
CA PRO A 364 31.50 -27.41 18.90
C PRO A 364 32.63 -27.59 17.88
N HIS A 365 32.66 -28.77 17.24
CA HIS A 365 33.69 -29.16 16.28
C HIS A 365 33.77 -28.17 15.12
N ARG A 366 35.00 -27.72 14.79
CA ARG A 366 35.31 -26.71 13.75
C ARG A 366 34.71 -25.31 13.97
N GLN A 367 34.19 -25.01 15.16
CA GLN A 367 33.77 -23.66 15.49
C GLN A 367 34.94 -22.82 16.02
N PRO A 368 34.96 -21.51 15.77
CA PRO A 368 35.95 -20.61 16.35
C PRO A 368 35.72 -20.44 17.87
N LEU A 369 36.74 -19.99 18.59
CA LEU A 369 36.66 -19.76 20.05
C LEU A 369 35.51 -18.80 20.44
N ARG A 370 35.23 -17.79 19.60
CA ARG A 370 34.11 -16.84 19.76
C ARG A 370 32.73 -17.49 19.78
N TYR A 371 32.62 -18.78 19.45
CA TYR A 371 31.39 -19.55 19.62
C TYR A 371 30.87 -19.50 21.05
N LEU A 372 31.76 -19.58 22.04
CA LEU A 372 31.38 -19.56 23.46
C LEU A 372 30.80 -18.20 23.88
N ASP A 373 31.19 -17.12 23.21
CA ASP A 373 30.71 -15.77 23.51
C ASP A 373 29.23 -15.59 23.10
N ARG A 374 28.74 -16.36 22.11
CA ARG A 374 27.32 -16.32 21.69
C ARG A 374 26.35 -16.73 22.78
N TYR A 375 26.82 -17.53 23.74
CA TYR A 375 26.04 -18.06 24.85
C TYR A 375 26.49 -17.48 26.19
N ARG A 376 27.31 -16.43 26.18
CA ARG A 376 27.74 -15.74 27.40
C ARG A 376 26.76 -14.60 27.68
N ASP A 377 26.20 -14.56 28.88
CA ASP A 377 25.26 -13.52 29.35
C ASP A 377 25.94 -12.15 29.63
N GLY A 378 27.03 -11.83 28.93
CA GLY A 378 27.71 -10.53 29.04
C GLY A 378 28.52 -10.27 30.33
N LYS A 379 28.66 -11.24 31.24
CA LYS A 379 29.49 -11.09 32.45
C LYS A 379 30.98 -10.99 32.09
N GLU A 380 31.67 -9.97 32.60
CA GLU A 380 33.10 -9.74 32.32
C GLU A 380 33.99 -10.83 32.93
N HIS A 381 33.83 -11.10 34.23
CA HIS A 381 34.53 -12.17 34.95
C HIS A 381 33.57 -12.88 35.91
N THR A 382 33.72 -14.21 36.01
CA THR A 382 32.93 -15.04 36.93
C THR A 382 33.86 -15.91 37.75
N TYR A 383 33.84 -15.72 39.07
CA TYR A 383 34.69 -16.46 40.02
C TYR A 383 33.92 -17.57 40.76
N GLY A 384 32.59 -17.66 40.59
CA GLY A 384 31.79 -18.75 41.16
C GLY A 384 31.84 -18.78 42.69
N ILE A 385 32.45 -19.82 43.25
CA ILE A 385 32.58 -20.06 44.71
C ILE A 385 33.87 -19.50 45.32
N TYR A 386 34.75 -18.91 44.51
CA TYR A 386 36.03 -18.33 44.95
C TYR A 386 35.87 -16.91 45.47
#